data_AF-A0A1Q7YAG7-F1
#
_entry.id   AF-A0A1Q7YAG7-F1
#
_cell.length_a   1.000
_cell.length_b   1.000
_cell.length_c   1.000
_cell.angle_alpha   90.00
_cell.angle_beta   90.00
_cell.angle_gamma   90.00
#
_symmetry.space_group_name_H-M   'P 1'
#
loop_
_entity.id
_entity.type
_entity.pdbx_description
1 polymer ?
#
loop_
_entity_poly.entity_id
_entity_poly.type
_entity_poly.pdbx_seq_one_letter_code
_entity_poly.pdbx_strand_id
1 'polypeptide(L)'
;MVLVSTDCFYKPLSPEESQRAFRNEFDFDAPAAWDWDLMVEKLSDLKEGRKVEIPKYSFVKHTRLDETRTVYGANVIILEVLRLLNLTDWRAI
;
A
#
# COMPACT_ATOMS: atom_id res chain seq x y z
N MET A 1 -7.99 -16.00 -6.69
CA MET A 1 -6.62 -15.47 -6.62
C MET A 1 -6.70 -13.96 -6.75
N VAL A 2 -6.09 -13.23 -5.82
CA VAL A 2 -6.06 -11.76 -5.84
C VAL A 2 -4.61 -11.32 -5.88
N LEU A 3 -4.29 -10.39 -6.78
CA LEU A 3 -3.03 -9.66 -6.78
C LEU A 3 -3.22 -8.31 -6.10
N VAL A 4 -2.43 -8.07 -5.07
CA VAL A 4 -2.36 -6.80 -4.33
C VAL A 4 -0.95 -6.24 -4.51
N SER A 5 -0.86 -5.00 -4.98
CA SER A 5 0.41 -4.28 -5.08
C SER A 5 0.61 -3.43 -3.83
N THR A 6 1.82 -3.45 -3.25
CA THR A 6 2.16 -2.61 -2.09
C THR A 6 2.09 -1.12 -2.38
N ASP A 7 2.19 -0.73 -3.65
CA ASP A 7 2.15 0.68 -4.05
C ASP A 7 0.80 1.35 -3.77
N CYS A 8 -0.27 0.55 -3.66
CA CYS A 8 -1.58 1.03 -3.23
C CYS A 8 -1.55 1.65 -1.82
N PHE A 9 -0.58 1.28 -0.99
CA PHE A 9 -0.49 1.64 0.42
C PHE A 9 0.52 2.76 0.69
N TYR A 10 0.93 3.53 -0.32
CA TYR A 10 1.62 4.79 -0.04
C TYR A 10 0.73 5.73 0.78
N LYS A 11 1.36 6.47 1.69
CA LYS A 11 0.67 7.50 2.47
C LYS A 11 0.31 8.69 1.58
N PRO A 12 -0.81 9.38 1.85
CA PRO A 12 -1.04 10.70 1.28
C PRO A 12 0.08 11.64 1.74
N LEU A 13 0.64 12.39 0.79
CA LEU A 13 1.69 13.35 1.08
C LEU A 13 1.09 14.66 1.59
N SER A 14 1.77 15.31 2.55
CA SER A 14 1.49 16.70 2.89
C SER A 14 1.79 17.63 1.70
N PRO A 15 1.27 18.87 1.69
CA PRO A 15 1.54 19.82 0.61
C PRO A 15 3.05 20.05 0.37
N GLU A 16 3.85 20.05 1.44
CA GLU A 16 5.29 20.22 1.37
C GLU A 16 6.00 18.99 0.79
N GLU A 17 5.62 17.80 1.23
CA GLU A 17 6.14 16.54 0.69
C GLU A 17 5.74 16.33 -0.76
N SER A 18 4.54 16.73 -1.16
CA SER A 18 4.08 16.69 -2.56
C SER A 18 4.96 17.60 -3.44
N GLN A 19 5.26 18.82 -2.99
CA GLN A 19 6.18 19.70 -3.72
C GLN A 19 7.59 19.11 -3.83
N ARG A 20 8.10 18.46 -2.77
CA ARG A 20 9.38 17.76 -2.80
C ARG A 20 9.34 16.57 -3.76
N ALA A 21 8.25 15.79 -3.78
CA ALA A 21 8.06 14.68 -4.70
C ALA A 21 8.10 15.12 -6.16
N PHE A 22 7.42 16.22 -6.53
CA PHE A 22 7.49 16.78 -7.88
C PHE A 22 8.89 17.29 -8.27
N ARG A 23 9.74 17.61 -7.28
CA ARG A 23 11.15 17.96 -7.48
C ARG A 23 12.10 16.75 -7.42
N ASN A 24 11.58 15.53 -7.29
CA ASN A 24 12.36 14.31 -7.04
C ASN A 24 13.20 14.34 -5.75
N GLU A 25 12.77 15.09 -4.74
CA GLU A 25 13.42 15.27 -3.43
C GLU A 25 12.71 14.49 -2.30
N PHE A 26 11.82 13.57 -2.67
CA PHE A 26 11.09 12.71 -1.75
C PHE A 26 11.48 11.25 -1.98
N ASP A 27 11.87 10.57 -0.89
CA ASP A 27 12.26 9.17 -0.92
C ASP A 27 11.01 8.29 -0.74
N PHE A 28 10.46 7.84 -1.86
CA PHE A 28 9.34 6.89 -1.87
C PHE A 28 9.75 5.48 -1.45
N ASP A 29 11.04 5.16 -1.47
CA ASP A 29 11.51 3.86 -1.04
C ASP A 29 11.61 3.80 0.50
N ALA A 30 11.66 4.92 1.22
CA ALA A 30 11.74 4.93 2.67
C ALA A 30 10.59 4.12 3.32
N PRO A 31 10.85 3.26 4.35
CA PRO A 31 9.80 2.51 5.03
C PRO A 31 8.69 3.41 5.62
N ALA A 32 8.99 4.67 5.89
CA ALA A 32 8.03 5.64 6.39
C ALA A 32 6.98 6.09 5.36
N ALA A 33 7.27 5.96 4.05
CA ALA A 33 6.38 6.36 2.96
C ALA A 33 5.15 5.45 2.83
N TRP A 34 5.24 4.21 3.34
CA TRP A 34 4.14 3.26 3.35
C TRP A 34 3.28 3.35 4.62
N ASP A 35 2.01 3.07 4.42
CA ASP A 35 0.97 2.94 5.43
C ASP A 35 0.87 1.48 5.87
N TRP A 36 1.82 1.05 6.71
CA TRP A 36 1.92 -0.33 7.18
C TRP A 36 0.69 -0.79 7.95
N ASP A 37 0.15 0.08 8.81
CA ASP A 37 -1.03 -0.23 9.62
C ASP A 37 -2.23 -0.54 8.72
N LEU A 38 -2.48 0.31 7.71
CA LEU A 38 -3.54 0.06 6.73
C LEU A 38 -3.28 -1.21 5.93
N MET A 39 -2.04 -1.46 5.51
CA MET A 39 -1.73 -2.66 4.73
C MET A 39 -1.99 -3.94 5.56
N VAL A 40 -1.52 -4.00 6.81
CA VAL A 40 -1.75 -5.15 7.70
C VAL A 40 -3.23 -5.35 7.97
N GLU A 41 -3.99 -4.28 8.24
CA GLU A 41 -5.44 -4.34 8.42
C GLU A 41 -6.13 -4.96 7.20
N LYS A 42 -5.87 -4.43 6.00
CA LYS A 42 -6.51 -4.90 4.76
C LYS A 42 -6.10 -6.33 4.41
N LEU A 43 -4.84 -6.72 4.65
CA LEU A 43 -4.39 -8.09 4.43
C LEU A 43 -4.99 -9.07 5.44
N SER A 44 -5.13 -8.67 6.71
CA SER A 44 -5.80 -9.47 7.73
C SER A 44 -7.27 -9.70 7.38
N ASP A 45 -7.98 -8.66 6.95
CA ASP A 45 -9.36 -8.78 6.49
C ASP A 45 -9.50 -9.72 5.28
N LEU A 46 -8.58 -9.65 4.32
CA LEU A 46 -8.55 -10.56 3.17
C LEU A 46 -8.28 -12.01 3.60
N LYS A 47 -7.39 -12.23 4.58
CA LYS A 47 -7.09 -13.54 5.17
C LYS A 47 -8.30 -14.15 5.86
N GLU A 48 -9.15 -13.32 6.48
CA GLU A 48 -10.41 -13.73 7.09
C GLU A 48 -11.57 -13.89 6.08
N GLY A 49 -11.32 -13.64 4.80
CA GLY A 49 -12.32 -13.76 3.74
C GLY A 49 -13.33 -12.62 3.70
N ARG A 50 -13.08 -11.51 4.41
CA ARG A 50 -13.95 -10.32 4.40
C ARG A 50 -13.84 -9.57 3.08
N LYS A 51 -14.87 -8.76 2.78
CA LYS A 51 -14.80 -7.77 1.69
C LYS A 51 -13.85 -6.65 2.13
N VAL A 52 -12.88 -6.34 1.28
CA VAL A 52 -11.86 -5.32 1.55
C VAL A 52 -11.82 -4.31 0.41
N GLU A 53 -11.67 -3.04 0.76
CA GLU A 53 -11.51 -1.95 -0.20
C GLU A 53 -10.05 -1.51 -0.20
N ILE A 54 -9.35 -1.84 -1.28
CA ILE A 54 -7.94 -1.51 -1.45
C ILE A 54 -7.86 -0.11 -2.07
N PRO A 55 -7.17 0.86 -1.44
CA PRO A 55 -7.02 2.18 -2.00
C PRO A 55 -6.25 2.16 -3.33
N LYS A 56 -6.57 3.10 -4.21
CA LYS A 56 -5.80 3.33 -5.44
C LYS A 56 -4.84 4.49 -5.24
N TYR A 57 -3.57 4.28 -5.54
CA TYR A 57 -2.56 5.34 -5.49
C TYR A 57 -2.30 5.90 -6.89
N SER A 58 -2.19 7.23 -7.01
CA SER A 58 -1.85 7.91 -8.25
C SER A 58 -0.39 8.36 -8.23
N PHE A 59 0.44 7.71 -9.04
CA PHE A 59 1.84 8.11 -9.24
C PHE A 59 1.98 9.49 -9.91
N VAL A 60 0.99 9.91 -10.70
CA VAL A 60 1.01 11.22 -11.38
C VAL A 60 0.76 12.36 -10.39
N LYS A 61 -0.13 12.14 -9.41
CA LYS A 61 -0.50 13.14 -8.40
C LYS A 61 0.24 12.96 -7.07
N HIS A 62 1.05 11.92 -6.95
CA HIS A 62 1.70 11.47 -5.71
C HIS A 62 0.75 11.44 -4.51
N THR A 63 -0.49 10.95 -4.71
CA THR A 63 -1.51 10.91 -3.66
C THR A 63 -2.46 9.73 -3.82
N ARG A 64 -3.10 9.37 -2.71
CA ARG A 64 -4.17 8.37 -2.66
C ARG A 64 -5.43 8.97 -3.28
N LEU A 65 -6.09 8.18 -4.12
CA LEU A 65 -7.36 8.56 -4.73
C LEU A 65 -8.53 8.11 -3.84
N ASP A 66 -9.67 8.79 -3.97
CA ASP A 66 -10.92 8.39 -3.32
C ASP A 66 -11.50 7.08 -3.93
N GLU A 67 -11.04 6.73 -5.14
CA GLU A 67 -11.34 5.47 -5.78
C GLU A 67 -10.68 4.30 -5.03
N THR A 68 -11.49 3.32 -4.64
CA THR A 68 -11.01 2.06 -4.08
C THR A 68 -11.33 0.91 -5.02
N ARG A 69 -10.46 -0.11 -5.01
CA ARG A 69 -10.71 -1.39 -5.65
C ARG A 69 -11.31 -2.34 -4.61
N THR A 70 -12.57 -2.70 -4.80
CA THR A 70 -13.18 -3.76 -3.98
C THR A 70 -12.58 -5.11 -4.34
N VAL A 71 -12.16 -5.83 -3.31
CA VAL A 71 -11.63 -7.19 -3.38
C VAL A 71 -12.41 -8.05 -2.39
N TYR A 72 -12.84 -9.22 -2.86
CA TYR A 72 -13.50 -10.22 -2.02
C TYR A 72 -12.48 -11.25 -1.55
N GLY A 73 -12.74 -11.86 -0.40
CA GLY A 73 -11.92 -12.93 0.18
C GLY A 73 -11.48 -13.94 -0.88
N ALA A 74 -10.19 -14.27 -0.86
CA ALA A 74 -9.59 -15.18 -1.82
C ALA A 74 -8.72 -16.21 -1.12
N ASN A 75 -8.78 -17.46 -1.60
CA ASN A 75 -7.98 -18.54 -1.06
C ASN A 75 -6.47 -18.34 -1.28
N VAL A 76 -6.09 -17.50 -2.26
CA VAL A 76 -4.71 -17.16 -2.59
C VAL A 76 -4.60 -15.66 -2.79
N ILE A 77 -3.76 -15.02 -1.97
CA ILE A 77 -3.41 -13.61 -2.05
C ILE A 77 -1.94 -13.54 -2.45
N ILE A 78 -1.66 -12.82 -3.54
CA ILE A 78 -0.31 -12.54 -4.01
C ILE A 78 -0.04 -11.07 -3.68
N LEU A 79 0.93 -10.84 -2.81
CA LEU A 79 1.43 -9.50 -2.50
C LEU A 79 2.67 -9.23 -3.37
N GLU A 80 2.55 -8.29 -4.30
CA GLU A 80 3.67 -7.79 -5.09
C GLU A 80 4.37 -6.67 -4.32
N VAL A 81 5.68 -6.80 -4.16
CA VAL A 81 6.51 -5.84 -3.43
C VAL A 81 7.71 -5.47 -4.30
N LEU A 82 7.90 -4.17 -4.55
CA LEU A 82 9.00 -3.65 -5.38
C LEU A 82 10.37 -3.75 -4.67
N ARG A 83 10.38 -3.84 -3.34
CA ARG A 83 11.59 -3.91 -2.51
C ARG A 83 11.70 -5.26 -1.79
N LEU A 84 12.94 -5.71 -1.51
CA LEU A 84 13.19 -6.74 -0.49
C LEU A 84 12.63 -6.27 0.87
N LEU A 85 11.52 -6.86 1.28
CA LEU A 85 11.07 -6.80 2.67
C LEU A 85 12.12 -7.48 3.54
N ASN A 86 12.63 -6.78 4.55
CA ASN A 86 13.55 -7.40 5.49
C ASN A 86 12.79 -8.49 6.25
N LEU A 87 13.21 -9.76 6.09
CA LEU A 87 12.51 -10.97 6.56
C LEU A 87 12.38 -11.08 8.09
N THR A 88 12.69 -10.04 8.84
CA THR A 88 12.52 -9.99 10.30
C THR A 88 11.12 -9.49 10.69
N ASP A 89 10.48 -8.68 9.84
CA ASP A 89 9.23 -7.97 10.19
C ASP A 89 7.95 -8.80 9.93
N TRP A 90 8.00 -9.85 9.11
CA TRP A 90 6.81 -10.65 8.74
C TRP A 90 6.28 -11.55 9.85
N ARG A 91 7.07 -11.84 10.90
CA ARG A 91 6.67 -12.75 11.99
C ARG A 91 5.48 -12.21 12.80
N ALA A 92 5.08 -10.96 12.58
CA ALA A 92 3.97 -10.29 13.25
C ALA A 92 2.63 -10.34 12.45
N ILE A 93 2.58 -10.99 11.29
CA ILE A 93 1.39 -11.15 10.41
C ILE A 93 0.98 -12.63 10.32
#